data_AF-A0A0D7AX05-F1
#
_entry.id   AF-A0A0D7AX05-F1
#
_cell.length_a   1.000
_cell.length_b   1.000
_cell.length_c   1.000
_cell.angle_alpha   90.00
_cell.angle_beta   90.00
_cell.angle_gamma   90.00
#
_symmetry.space_group_name_H-M   'P 1'
#
loop_
_entity.id
_entity.type
_entity.pdbx_description
1 polymer ?
#
loop_
_entity_poly.entity_id
_entity_poly.type
_entity_poly.pdbx_seq_one_letter_code
_entity_poly.pdbx_strand_id
1 'polypeptide(L)'
;MRIAVQGCCHGELDAIYEEIARQDEQDGKKTELLIICGDFEAIRNRGDLEAMAVPDKYKHMQTFWKYYCGERVAPVLTIFIGGNHEASNYLWELYHGGWAAPNIFYLGHAGCVRVNGLRIAGASGIFKGYNFRTGHHEHPPYDSNTMRSCYHIREFNTRRLSLLSSPEIFLSHDWPQGIEQYGDVDRLLRKKPFWKEEVRNGTLGSPPLTSLLHTLTPGYWFAAHMHAAFRATVHHGPAPTPAPEELKNPDEITIDDDEFDDPAPAPEPTAAPAPTSSSEAAASAPAPAHPETRFLALDKCLPKRKFLEILDISAPEESIPDQQPSFTFDAEWLAITRAFAPYFSTAKHQRAFPLEAPIREVIAREMEWVKTNLGTATSAEPSTQLDSTASSSNSPEYVKLKPISSILQFAVTAPVHVPGEEKGPKPPQPGLFPNPQTRAFCAMLQIQDRINPS
;
A
#
# COMPACT_ATOMS: atom_id res chain seq x y z
N MET A 1 -3.45 -18.50 7.24
CA MET A 1 -3.35 -17.38 8.19
C MET A 1 -4.67 -16.64 8.22
N ARG A 2 -5.20 -16.38 9.41
CA ARG A 2 -6.45 -15.61 9.61
C ARG A 2 -6.12 -14.14 9.82
N ILE A 3 -6.53 -13.30 8.87
CA ILE A 3 -6.15 -11.88 8.78
C ILE A 3 -7.40 -11.02 8.85
N ALA A 4 -7.46 -10.12 9.83
CA ALA A 4 -8.45 -9.06 9.89
C ALA A 4 -7.99 -7.86 9.07
N VAL A 5 -8.84 -7.37 8.17
CA VAL A 5 -8.61 -6.18 7.35
C VAL A 5 -9.56 -5.09 7.82
N GLN A 6 -9.00 -3.93 8.14
CA GLN A 6 -9.69 -2.73 8.58
C GLN A 6 -9.53 -1.62 7.52
N GLY A 7 -10.63 -0.91 7.23
CA GLY A 7 -10.61 0.32 6.44
C GLY A 7 -9.91 1.48 7.17
N CYS A 8 -10.59 2.62 7.32
CA CYS A 8 -10.07 3.74 8.13
C CYS A 8 -10.25 3.45 9.63
N CYS A 9 -9.21 3.69 10.43
CA CYS A 9 -9.26 3.49 11.90
C CYS A 9 -9.92 4.66 12.62
N HIS A 10 -9.48 5.89 12.35
CA HIS A 10 -9.82 7.13 13.08
C HIS A 10 -9.63 7.03 14.60
N GLY A 11 -8.56 6.36 15.03
CA GLY A 11 -8.20 6.19 16.44
C GLY A 11 -9.09 5.24 17.25
N GLU A 12 -10.05 4.55 16.63
CA GLU A 12 -10.99 3.61 17.28
C GLU A 12 -10.38 2.22 17.53
N LEU A 13 -9.13 2.16 17.99
CA LEU A 13 -8.38 0.90 18.15
C LEU A 13 -9.06 -0.07 19.11
N ASP A 14 -9.59 0.44 20.23
CA ASP A 14 -10.32 -0.36 21.22
C ASP A 14 -11.48 -1.12 20.57
N ALA A 15 -12.33 -0.39 19.83
CA ALA A 15 -13.51 -0.95 19.19
C ALA A 15 -13.14 -1.98 18.11
N ILE A 16 -12.05 -1.76 17.38
CA ILE A 16 -11.54 -2.71 16.38
C ILE A 16 -11.09 -4.00 17.07
N TYR A 17 -10.29 -3.91 18.13
CA TYR A 17 -9.81 -5.10 18.84
C TYR A 17 -10.95 -5.85 19.56
N GLU A 18 -11.92 -5.14 20.13
CA GLU A 18 -13.12 -5.74 20.72
C GLU A 18 -13.95 -6.51 19.68
N GLU A 19 -14.12 -5.95 18.48
CA GLU A 19 -14.85 -6.61 17.40
C GLU A 19 -14.10 -7.84 16.86
N ILE A 20 -12.76 -7.79 16.76
CA ILE A 20 -11.95 -8.96 16.41
C ILE A 20 -12.13 -10.07 17.46
N ALA A 21 -12.01 -9.73 18.75
CA ALA A 21 -12.18 -10.71 19.83
C ALA A 21 -13.58 -11.36 19.79
N ARG A 22 -14.61 -10.56 19.52
CA ARG A 22 -15.99 -11.04 19.36
C ARG A 22 -16.14 -12.01 18.19
N GLN A 23 -15.53 -11.73 17.04
CA GLN A 23 -15.58 -12.62 15.86
C GLN A 23 -14.74 -13.88 16.06
N ASP A 24 -13.59 -13.77 16.73
CA ASP A 24 -12.74 -14.91 17.06
C ASP A 24 -13.42 -15.90 18.01
N GLU A 25 -14.16 -15.39 19.01
CA GLU A 25 -14.97 -16.21 19.90
C GLU A 25 -16.10 -16.94 19.15
N GLN A 26 -16.76 -16.23 18.21
CA GLN A 26 -17.85 -16.82 17.41
C GLN A 26 -17.38 -17.91 16.46
N ASP A 27 -16.22 -17.71 15.83
CA ASP A 27 -15.68 -18.65 14.85
C ASP A 27 -14.84 -19.77 15.49
N GLY A 28 -14.48 -19.63 16.77
CA GLY A 28 -13.59 -20.55 17.47
C GLY A 28 -12.16 -20.55 16.92
N LYS A 29 -11.73 -19.46 16.26
CA LYS A 29 -10.40 -19.30 15.66
C LYS A 29 -9.84 -17.93 15.97
N LYS A 30 -8.57 -17.85 16.37
CA LYS A 30 -7.89 -16.58 16.65
C LYS A 30 -7.41 -15.92 15.37
N THR A 31 -7.61 -14.61 15.27
CA THR A 31 -6.99 -13.75 14.27
C THR A 31 -5.51 -13.55 14.59
N GLU A 32 -4.66 -13.72 13.59
CA GLU A 32 -3.19 -13.70 13.75
C GLU A 32 -2.58 -12.34 13.38
N LEU A 33 -3.23 -11.63 12.46
CA LEU A 33 -2.77 -10.36 11.93
C LEU A 33 -3.96 -9.42 11.72
N LEU A 34 -3.79 -8.17 12.14
CA LEU A 34 -4.64 -7.05 11.78
C LEU A 34 -3.91 -6.15 10.78
N ILE A 35 -4.54 -5.85 9.66
CA ILE A 35 -4.09 -4.88 8.66
C ILE A 35 -5.03 -3.67 8.69
N ILE A 36 -4.48 -2.46 8.86
CA ILE A 36 -5.23 -1.20 8.82
C ILE A 36 -4.78 -0.36 7.62
N CYS A 37 -5.72 -0.06 6.72
CA CYS A 37 -5.47 0.62 5.45
C CYS A 37 -5.38 2.16 5.56
N GLY A 38 -5.03 2.71 6.72
CA GLY A 38 -4.79 4.15 6.91
C GLY A 38 -5.82 4.90 7.74
N ASP A 39 -5.62 6.21 7.82
CA ASP A 39 -6.23 7.09 8.82
C ASP A 39 -6.14 6.44 10.22
N PHE A 40 -4.93 6.00 10.57
CA PHE A 40 -4.66 5.28 11.80
C PHE A 40 -4.77 6.20 13.02
N GLU A 41 -4.33 7.45 12.87
CA GLU A 41 -4.32 8.50 13.91
C GLU A 41 -3.42 8.11 15.10
N ALA A 42 -2.12 7.91 14.83
CA ALA A 42 -1.09 7.58 15.83
C ALA A 42 -0.73 8.77 16.75
N ILE A 43 -1.72 9.37 17.42
CA ILE A 43 -1.57 10.58 18.24
C ILE A 43 -0.99 10.23 19.62
N ARG A 44 0.24 10.67 19.93
CA ARG A 44 0.89 10.40 21.23
C ARG A 44 0.50 11.43 22.30
N ASN A 45 0.30 12.68 21.87
CA ASN A 45 -0.01 13.82 22.73
C ASN A 45 -0.74 14.94 21.97
N ARG A 46 -1.14 16.00 22.68
CA ARG A 46 -1.85 17.16 22.11
C ARG A 46 -1.03 17.93 21.07
N GLY A 47 0.31 17.85 21.10
CA GLY A 47 1.16 18.46 20.09
C GLY A 47 1.04 17.75 18.74
N ASP A 48 0.98 16.42 18.73
CA ASP A 48 0.75 15.64 17.51
C ASP A 48 -0.60 15.96 16.85
N LEU A 49 -1.65 16.25 17.65
CA LEU A 49 -2.94 16.73 17.12
C LEU A 49 -2.79 18.01 16.32
N GLU A 50 -1.83 18.87 16.67
CA GLU A 50 -1.58 20.11 15.94
C GLU A 50 -0.82 19.94 14.64
N ALA A 51 -0.18 18.79 14.45
CA ALA A 51 0.44 18.41 13.19
C ALA A 51 -0.55 17.66 12.25
N MET A 52 -1.79 17.41 12.69
CA MET A 52 -2.79 16.67 11.91
C MET A 52 -3.65 17.59 11.04
N ALA A 53 -3.78 17.26 9.76
CA ALA A 53 -4.54 18.01 8.75
C ALA A 53 -6.06 17.80 8.84
N VAL A 54 -6.65 18.15 9.99
CA VAL A 54 -8.07 17.99 10.27
C VAL A 54 -8.62 19.31 10.85
N PRO A 55 -9.85 19.74 10.50
CA PRO A 55 -10.48 20.89 11.15
C PRO A 55 -10.52 20.71 12.68
N ASP A 56 -10.18 21.74 13.45
CA ASP A 56 -9.99 21.64 14.90
C ASP A 56 -11.16 20.98 15.66
N LYS A 57 -12.41 21.18 15.21
CA LYS A 57 -13.61 20.56 15.81
C LYS A 57 -13.67 19.02 15.72
N TYR A 58 -12.83 18.41 14.88
CA TYR A 58 -12.76 16.96 14.69
C TYR A 58 -11.45 16.36 15.23
N LYS A 59 -10.58 17.16 15.86
CA LYS A 59 -9.35 16.67 16.49
C LYS A 59 -9.70 16.08 17.85
N HIS A 60 -9.43 14.78 18.01
CA HIS A 60 -9.66 14.04 19.25
C HIS A 60 -8.42 13.22 19.59
N MET A 61 -8.06 13.14 20.88
CA MET A 61 -6.89 12.35 21.31
C MET A 61 -7.05 10.84 21.09
N GLN A 62 -8.31 10.35 21.06
CA GLN A 62 -8.66 8.94 20.95
C GLN A 62 -7.85 8.07 21.94
N THR A 63 -7.50 6.83 21.58
CA THR A 63 -6.90 5.87 22.52
C THR A 63 -5.48 5.42 22.18
N PHE A 64 -4.90 5.81 21.04
CA PHE A 64 -3.57 5.35 20.62
C PHE A 64 -2.47 5.65 21.66
N TRP A 65 -2.50 6.82 22.30
CA TRP A 65 -1.52 7.20 23.32
C TRP A 65 -1.39 6.18 24.48
N LYS A 66 -2.47 5.43 24.79
CA LYS A 66 -2.47 4.35 25.79
C LYS A 66 -1.66 3.13 25.35
N TYR A 67 -1.70 2.80 24.07
CA TYR A 67 -0.87 1.75 23.49
C TYR A 67 0.60 2.19 23.42
N TYR A 68 0.82 3.44 23.04
CA TYR A 68 2.15 4.04 22.97
C TYR A 68 2.87 4.07 24.33
N CYS A 69 2.18 4.39 25.43
CA CYS A 69 2.78 4.41 26.77
C CYS A 69 2.79 3.05 27.48
N GLY A 70 2.15 2.02 26.90
CA GLY A 70 2.05 0.68 27.48
C GLY A 70 0.93 0.51 28.53
N GLU A 71 0.04 1.48 28.70
CA GLU A 71 -1.21 1.29 29.47
C GLU A 71 -2.07 0.17 28.85
N ARG A 72 -2.00 0.03 27.52
CA ARG A 72 -2.59 -1.08 26.77
C ARG A 72 -1.57 -1.73 25.84
N VAL A 73 -1.84 -2.98 25.48
CA VAL A 73 -1.04 -3.75 24.52
C VAL A 73 -1.96 -4.24 23.42
N ALA A 74 -1.54 -4.13 22.16
CA ALA A 74 -2.31 -4.66 21.04
C ALA A 74 -2.37 -6.19 21.12
N PRO A 75 -3.57 -6.80 21.17
CA PRO A 75 -3.72 -8.25 21.35
C PRO A 75 -3.34 -9.07 20.11
N VAL A 76 -3.32 -8.43 18.94
CA VAL A 76 -3.02 -9.03 17.64
C VAL A 76 -1.90 -8.22 16.98
N LEU A 77 -0.95 -8.88 16.31
CA LEU A 77 0.05 -8.18 15.51
C LEU A 77 -0.67 -7.25 14.53
N THR A 78 -0.38 -5.96 14.60
CA THR A 78 -1.11 -4.95 13.82
C THR A 78 -0.13 -4.28 12.87
N ILE A 79 -0.38 -4.35 11.56
CA ILE A 79 0.35 -3.62 10.53
C ILE A 79 -0.55 -2.54 9.96
N PHE A 80 -0.05 -1.32 9.85
CA PHE A 80 -0.80 -0.23 9.24
C PHE A 80 0.03 0.59 8.26
N ILE A 81 -0.66 1.22 7.31
CA ILE A 81 -0.13 2.29 6.46
C ILE A 81 -0.76 3.62 6.86
N GLY A 82 -0.19 4.74 6.41
CA GLY A 82 -0.74 6.07 6.69
C GLY A 82 -1.83 6.46 5.70
N GLY A 83 -2.83 7.22 6.17
CA GLY A 83 -3.82 7.91 5.35
C GLY A 83 -3.54 9.42 5.24
N ASN A 84 -4.60 10.22 5.29
CA ASN A 84 -4.52 11.69 5.29
C ASN A 84 -4.87 12.34 6.63
N HIS A 85 -5.45 11.59 7.57
CA HIS A 85 -5.65 12.01 8.96
C HIS A 85 -4.66 11.27 9.85
N GLU A 86 -3.47 11.84 10.00
CA GLU A 86 -2.37 11.20 10.74
C GLU A 86 -1.61 12.21 11.60
N ALA A 87 -0.95 11.71 12.64
CA ALA A 87 0.20 12.39 13.24
C ALA A 87 1.38 12.29 12.26
N SER A 88 1.38 13.09 11.20
CA SER A 88 2.38 12.99 10.13
C SER A 88 3.79 13.29 10.61
N ASN A 89 3.96 14.09 11.67
CA ASN A 89 5.23 14.24 12.36
C ASN A 89 5.74 12.90 12.93
N TYR A 90 4.89 12.15 13.62
CA TYR A 90 5.30 10.86 14.19
C TYR A 90 5.53 9.80 13.11
N LEU A 91 4.68 9.74 12.09
CA LEU A 91 4.88 8.81 10.98
C LEU A 91 6.14 9.16 10.16
N TRP A 92 6.55 10.43 10.12
CA TRP A 92 7.83 10.83 9.54
C TRP A 92 9.02 10.30 10.35
N GLU A 93 8.96 10.33 11.68
CA GLU A 93 9.99 9.72 12.56
C GLU A 93 10.19 8.22 12.27
N LEU A 94 9.18 7.55 11.70
CA LEU A 94 9.15 6.15 11.30
C LEU A 94 9.07 5.97 9.76
N TYR A 95 9.67 6.88 8.98
CA TYR A 95 9.57 6.89 7.51
C TYR A 95 9.85 5.54 6.84
N HIS A 96 10.86 4.81 7.32
CA HIS A 96 11.28 3.50 6.81
C HIS A 96 10.48 2.31 7.36
N GLY A 97 9.46 2.59 8.17
CA GLY A 97 8.70 1.62 8.94
C GLY A 97 9.30 1.35 10.33
N GLY A 98 8.46 0.93 11.26
CA GLY A 98 8.86 0.64 12.64
C GLY A 98 7.69 0.47 13.60
N TRP A 99 7.97 0.05 14.82
CA TRP A 99 6.98 -0.11 15.87
C TRP A 99 6.48 1.26 16.32
N ALA A 100 5.21 1.56 16.07
CA ALA A 100 4.53 2.77 16.57
C ALA A 100 4.11 2.59 18.03
N ALA A 101 3.86 1.35 18.44
CA ALA A 101 3.65 0.91 19.82
C ALA A 101 4.01 -0.59 19.89
N PRO A 102 4.11 -1.20 21.08
CA PRO A 102 4.31 -2.65 21.18
C PRO A 102 3.24 -3.41 20.40
N ASN A 103 3.68 -4.30 19.50
CA ASN A 103 2.84 -5.12 18.61
C ASN A 103 2.02 -4.33 17.55
N ILE A 104 2.31 -3.04 17.34
CA ILE A 104 1.74 -2.19 16.29
C ILE A 104 2.87 -1.64 15.40
N PHE A 105 2.91 -2.07 14.15
CA PHE A 105 3.95 -1.74 13.18
C PHE A 105 3.43 -0.82 12.07
N TYR A 106 4.05 0.34 11.92
CA TYR A 106 3.87 1.18 10.75
C TYR A 106 4.72 0.66 9.60
N LEU A 107 4.12 0.42 8.44
CA LEU A 107 4.83 -0.08 7.26
C LEU A 107 5.82 0.94 6.66
N GLY A 108 5.68 2.22 7.01
CA GLY A 108 6.47 3.32 6.44
C GLY A 108 5.72 4.08 5.35
N HIS A 109 6.36 5.11 4.78
CA HIS A 109 5.78 5.86 3.65
C HIS A 109 5.58 4.95 2.41
N ALA A 110 6.48 3.99 2.26
CA ALA A 110 6.31 2.79 1.46
C ALA A 110 7.13 1.68 2.14
N GLY A 111 6.68 0.45 2.05
CA GLY A 111 7.34 -0.67 2.70
C GLY A 111 6.94 -2.01 2.14
N CYS A 112 7.76 -3.03 2.42
CA CYS A 112 7.43 -4.42 2.18
C CYS A 112 8.07 -5.29 3.28
N VAL A 113 7.25 -6.16 3.86
CA VAL A 113 7.58 -7.03 5.00
C VAL A 113 7.03 -8.43 4.75
N ARG A 114 7.42 -9.38 5.60
CA ARG A 114 6.93 -10.76 5.54
C ARG A 114 6.33 -11.20 6.86
N VAL A 115 5.13 -11.81 6.79
CA VAL A 115 4.42 -12.40 7.94
C VAL A 115 4.16 -13.88 7.65
N ASN A 116 4.74 -14.82 8.39
CA ASN A 116 4.73 -16.26 8.04
C ASN A 116 5.06 -16.52 6.55
N GLY A 117 6.07 -15.82 6.03
CA GLY A 117 6.47 -15.88 4.62
C GLY A 117 5.58 -15.10 3.64
N LEU A 118 4.35 -14.71 4.01
CA LEU A 118 3.47 -13.87 3.17
C LEU A 118 4.10 -12.51 2.94
N ARG A 119 4.28 -12.15 1.68
CA ARG A 119 4.82 -10.84 1.30
C ARG A 119 3.72 -9.79 1.29
N ILE A 120 3.86 -8.78 2.14
CA ILE A 120 2.92 -7.67 2.28
C ILE A 120 3.66 -6.38 1.94
N ALA A 121 3.22 -5.70 0.88
CA ALA A 121 3.76 -4.40 0.46
C ALA A 121 2.69 -3.32 0.58
N GLY A 122 3.09 -2.05 0.63
CA GLY A 122 2.13 -0.97 0.65
C GLY A 122 2.69 0.42 0.46
N ALA A 123 1.79 1.33 0.12
CA ALA A 123 2.05 2.75 -0.07
C ALA A 123 1.13 3.58 0.86
N SER A 124 1.74 4.40 1.71
CA SER A 124 1.01 5.30 2.60
C SER A 124 0.64 6.60 1.89
N GLY A 125 -0.50 7.17 2.28
CA GLY A 125 -0.94 8.49 1.86
C GLY A 125 -1.97 8.51 0.72
N ILE A 126 -2.25 9.73 0.23
CA ILE A 126 -3.17 9.99 -0.89
C ILE A 126 -2.47 10.67 -2.06
N PHE A 127 -3.02 10.56 -3.26
CA PHE A 127 -2.41 11.17 -4.43
C PHE A 127 -2.82 12.64 -4.63
N LYS A 128 -1.81 13.49 -4.89
CA LYS A 128 -1.99 14.83 -5.47
C LYS A 128 -0.89 15.10 -6.50
N GLY A 129 -1.28 15.24 -7.77
CA GLY A 129 -0.34 15.31 -8.89
C GLY A 129 0.73 16.41 -8.77
N TYR A 130 0.40 17.56 -8.18
CA TYR A 130 1.33 18.67 -8.04
C TYR A 130 2.46 18.42 -7.02
N ASN A 131 2.31 17.47 -6.09
CA ASN A 131 3.38 17.06 -5.15
C ASN A 131 4.04 15.74 -5.53
N PHE A 132 3.48 14.99 -6.49
CA PHE A 132 3.94 13.63 -6.79
C PHE A 132 5.43 13.59 -7.16
N ARG A 133 5.91 14.56 -7.94
CA ARG A 133 7.30 14.63 -8.43
C ARG A 133 8.24 15.45 -7.53
N THR A 134 7.80 15.86 -6.34
CA THR A 134 8.65 16.63 -5.41
C THR A 134 9.34 15.72 -4.40
N GLY A 135 10.40 16.20 -3.76
CA GLY A 135 10.93 15.54 -2.56
C GLY A 135 10.10 15.86 -1.31
N HIS A 136 10.55 15.36 -0.16
CA HIS A 136 9.91 15.55 1.13
C HIS A 136 10.57 16.72 1.89
N HIS A 137 10.03 17.92 1.71
CA HIS A 137 10.59 19.16 2.27
C HIS A 137 9.85 19.65 3.51
N GLU A 138 8.79 18.94 3.88
CA GLU A 138 7.94 19.27 5.00
C GLU A 138 8.66 19.00 6.32
N HIS A 139 8.67 19.97 7.22
CA HIS A 139 9.15 19.80 8.58
C HIS A 139 8.30 20.63 9.55
N PRO A 140 8.14 20.20 10.82
CA PRO A 140 7.53 21.03 11.84
C PRO A 140 8.33 22.33 12.09
N PRO A 141 7.66 23.43 12.50
CA PRO A 141 6.21 23.58 12.53
C PRO A 141 5.63 23.65 11.11
N TYR A 142 4.64 22.80 10.83
CA TYR A 142 3.95 22.77 9.55
C TYR A 142 3.00 23.96 9.41
N ASP A 143 2.91 24.47 8.19
CA ASP A 143 1.82 25.36 7.78
C ASP A 143 0.66 24.53 7.20
N SER A 144 -0.44 25.20 6.83
CA SER A 144 -1.62 24.53 6.29
C SER A 144 -1.39 23.76 4.97
N ASN A 145 -0.33 24.08 4.23
CA ASN A 145 0.04 23.40 3.00
C ASN A 145 0.97 22.22 3.28
N THR A 146 2.04 22.41 4.07
CA THR A 146 3.00 21.34 4.41
C THR A 146 2.40 20.25 5.28
N MET A 147 1.43 20.60 6.12
CA MET A 147 0.63 19.64 6.87
C MET A 147 -0.18 18.72 5.96
N ARG A 148 -0.53 19.16 4.74
CA ARG A 148 -1.20 18.32 3.74
C ARG A 148 -0.21 17.58 2.84
N SER A 149 0.81 18.28 2.38
CA SER A 149 1.76 17.71 1.43
C SER A 149 2.60 16.59 2.02
N CYS A 150 2.80 16.55 3.35
CA CYS A 150 3.59 15.52 4.02
C CYS A 150 3.06 14.09 3.80
N TYR A 151 1.73 13.90 3.76
CA TYR A 151 1.12 12.59 3.52
C TYR A 151 0.77 12.33 2.05
N HIS A 152 1.12 13.21 1.11
CA HIS A 152 0.87 12.90 -0.31
C HIS A 152 1.87 11.84 -0.82
N ILE A 153 1.40 10.91 -1.65
CA ILE A 153 2.25 9.92 -2.30
C ILE A 153 3.30 10.62 -3.18
N ARG A 154 4.56 10.13 -3.12
CA ARG A 154 5.67 10.58 -3.97
C ARG A 154 6.06 9.54 -5.00
N GLU A 155 6.53 10.01 -6.15
CA GLU A 155 7.10 9.19 -7.23
C GLU A 155 8.26 8.33 -6.73
N PHE A 156 9.07 8.86 -5.79
CA PHE A 156 10.14 8.10 -5.14
C PHE A 156 9.64 6.79 -4.52
N ASN A 157 8.48 6.83 -3.86
CA ASN A 157 7.91 5.66 -3.18
C ASN A 157 7.35 4.67 -4.18
N THR A 158 6.61 5.14 -5.19
CA THR A 158 5.98 4.26 -6.18
C THR A 158 6.99 3.62 -7.13
N ARG A 159 8.06 4.32 -7.51
CA ARG A 159 9.15 3.74 -8.30
C ARG A 159 9.90 2.63 -7.59
N ARG A 160 10.10 2.75 -6.27
CA ARG A 160 10.72 1.67 -5.48
C ARG A 160 9.81 0.46 -5.43
N LEU A 161 8.52 0.68 -5.17
CA LEU A 161 7.53 -0.39 -5.10
C LEU A 161 7.37 -1.12 -6.44
N SER A 162 7.40 -0.42 -7.58
CA SER A 162 7.27 -1.03 -8.91
C SER A 162 8.42 -1.96 -9.30
N LEU A 163 9.52 -1.96 -8.54
CA LEU A 163 10.69 -2.81 -8.78
C LEU A 163 10.65 -4.12 -7.97
N LEU A 164 9.65 -4.29 -7.09
CA LEU A 164 9.44 -5.52 -6.34
C LEU A 164 8.94 -6.64 -7.25
N SER A 165 9.32 -7.88 -6.94
CA SER A 165 8.55 -9.03 -7.40
C SER A 165 7.17 -9.03 -6.71
N SER A 166 6.16 -9.56 -7.40
CA SER A 166 4.76 -9.49 -6.95
C SER A 166 4.58 -9.86 -5.47
N PRO A 167 3.91 -9.02 -4.67
CA PRO A 167 3.49 -9.36 -3.32
C PRO A 167 2.16 -10.12 -3.33
N GLU A 168 1.89 -10.90 -2.27
CA GLU A 168 0.58 -11.53 -2.09
C GLU A 168 -0.48 -10.46 -1.74
N ILE A 169 -0.11 -9.52 -0.86
CA ILE A 169 -1.00 -8.46 -0.39
C ILE A 169 -0.35 -7.11 -0.68
N PHE A 170 -1.10 -6.22 -1.34
CA PHE A 170 -0.75 -4.82 -1.50
C PHE A 170 -1.71 -3.91 -0.74
N LEU A 171 -1.18 -2.93 -0.01
CA LEU A 171 -1.94 -1.98 0.79
C LEU A 171 -1.85 -0.56 0.21
N SER A 172 -2.98 0.13 0.14
CA SER A 172 -3.00 1.57 -0.10
C SER A 172 -4.13 2.24 0.67
N HIS A 173 -4.00 3.52 1.01
CA HIS A 173 -5.12 4.21 1.62
C HIS A 173 -6.15 4.61 0.55
N ASP A 174 -5.68 5.33 -0.46
CA ASP A 174 -6.47 5.69 -1.64
C ASP A 174 -6.71 4.48 -2.56
N TRP A 175 -7.71 4.56 -3.42
CA TRP A 175 -8.02 3.49 -4.37
C TRP A 175 -7.13 3.61 -5.63
N PRO A 176 -6.77 2.51 -6.30
CA PRO A 176 -6.30 2.57 -7.68
C PRO A 176 -7.35 3.30 -8.53
N GLN A 177 -6.89 4.22 -9.37
CA GLN A 177 -7.78 4.94 -10.27
C GLN A 177 -8.54 3.99 -11.20
N GLY A 178 -9.86 4.16 -11.27
CA GLY A 178 -10.73 3.35 -12.13
C GLY A 178 -11.06 1.96 -11.58
N ILE A 179 -10.65 1.61 -10.36
CA ILE A 179 -10.91 0.28 -9.78
C ILE A 179 -12.40 -0.02 -9.65
N GLU A 180 -13.25 1.01 -9.58
CA GLU A 180 -14.70 0.82 -9.54
C GLU A 180 -15.25 0.10 -10.76
N GLN A 181 -14.59 0.24 -11.93
CA GLN A 181 -15.00 -0.41 -13.19
C GLN A 181 -14.86 -1.93 -13.15
N TYR A 182 -14.15 -2.47 -12.15
CA TYR A 182 -13.93 -3.90 -11.95
C TYR A 182 -14.89 -4.50 -10.91
N GLY A 183 -15.92 -3.76 -10.50
CA GLY A 183 -16.94 -4.19 -9.55
C GLY A 183 -18.32 -3.60 -9.85
N ASP A 184 -19.19 -3.56 -8.83
CA ASP A 184 -20.57 -3.08 -8.97
C ASP A 184 -20.65 -1.54 -8.85
N VAL A 185 -20.35 -0.85 -9.96
CA VAL A 185 -20.40 0.61 -10.08
C VAL A 185 -21.78 1.16 -9.72
N ASP A 186 -22.85 0.50 -10.14
CA ASP A 186 -24.22 0.95 -9.88
C ASP A 186 -24.53 0.97 -8.38
N ARG A 187 -24.16 -0.08 -7.65
CA ARG A 187 -24.29 -0.11 -6.20
C ARG A 187 -23.43 0.95 -5.53
N LEU A 188 -22.21 1.18 -6.02
CA LEU A 188 -21.33 2.22 -5.51
C LEU A 188 -21.99 3.60 -5.65
N LEU A 189 -22.47 3.94 -6.86
CA LEU A 189 -23.09 5.23 -7.16
C LEU A 189 -24.46 5.41 -6.50
N ARG A 190 -25.21 4.34 -6.22
CA ARG A 190 -26.40 4.41 -5.36
C ARG A 190 -26.04 4.84 -3.93
N LYS A 191 -24.95 4.32 -3.37
CA LYS A 191 -24.48 4.69 -2.01
C LYS A 191 -23.79 6.05 -1.99
N LYS A 192 -23.10 6.43 -3.09
CA LYS A 192 -22.21 7.58 -3.19
C LYS A 192 -22.44 8.33 -4.51
N PRO A 193 -23.60 9.00 -4.68
CA PRO A 193 -23.99 9.60 -5.96
C PRO A 193 -23.10 10.76 -6.41
N PHE A 194 -22.33 11.37 -5.49
CA PHE A 194 -21.43 12.47 -5.80
C PHE A 194 -20.18 12.05 -6.59
N TRP A 195 -19.87 10.76 -6.67
CA TRP A 195 -18.77 10.26 -7.51
C TRP A 195 -19.17 10.04 -8.98
N LYS A 196 -20.43 10.26 -9.35
CA LYS A 196 -20.91 10.03 -10.73
C LYS A 196 -20.05 10.72 -11.79
N GLU A 197 -19.63 11.96 -11.53
CA GLU A 197 -18.78 12.71 -12.46
C GLU A 197 -17.35 12.18 -12.50
N GLU A 198 -16.74 11.90 -11.34
CA GLU A 198 -15.38 11.37 -11.27
C GLU A 198 -15.26 9.99 -11.93
N VAL A 199 -16.26 9.12 -11.70
CA VAL A 199 -16.36 7.79 -12.32
C VAL A 199 -16.55 7.92 -13.83
N ARG A 200 -17.46 8.78 -14.29
CA ARG A 200 -17.68 9.01 -15.72
C ARG A 200 -16.41 9.51 -16.42
N ASN A 201 -15.64 10.37 -15.75
CA ASN A 201 -14.43 10.95 -16.31
C ASN A 201 -13.17 10.10 -16.09
N GLY A 202 -13.29 8.93 -15.42
CA GLY A 202 -12.15 8.05 -15.13
C GLY A 202 -11.11 8.66 -14.18
N THR A 203 -11.54 9.55 -13.29
CA THR A 203 -10.64 10.31 -12.40
C THR A 203 -10.66 9.87 -10.94
N LEU A 204 -11.64 9.05 -10.54
CA LEU A 204 -11.78 8.55 -9.17
C LEU A 204 -10.57 7.69 -8.80
N GLY A 205 -9.86 8.07 -7.73
CA GLY A 205 -8.71 7.35 -7.19
C GLY A 205 -7.34 7.85 -7.68
N SER A 206 -6.33 7.01 -7.54
CA SER A 206 -4.91 7.35 -7.68
C SER A 206 -4.26 6.70 -8.91
N PRO A 207 -3.86 7.49 -9.93
CA PRO A 207 -3.15 6.99 -11.10
C PRO A 207 -1.88 6.17 -10.80
N PRO A 208 -0.96 6.60 -9.89
CA PRO A 208 0.24 5.82 -9.64
C PRO A 208 -0.04 4.47 -8.94
N LEU A 209 -1.17 4.35 -8.22
CA LEU A 209 -1.58 3.08 -7.64
C LEU A 209 -2.12 2.12 -8.71
N THR A 210 -2.82 2.62 -9.75
CA THR A 210 -3.20 1.80 -10.92
C THR A 210 -1.97 1.26 -11.65
N SER A 211 -0.94 2.11 -11.82
CA SER A 211 0.34 1.64 -12.39
C SER A 211 0.93 0.50 -11.55
N LEU A 212 0.95 0.62 -10.21
CA LEU A 212 1.44 -0.44 -9.33
C LEU A 212 0.60 -1.70 -9.37
N LEU A 213 -0.73 -1.59 -9.45
CA LEU A 213 -1.65 -2.72 -9.56
C LEU A 213 -1.34 -3.58 -10.79
N HIS A 214 -1.13 -2.95 -11.95
CA HIS A 214 -0.82 -3.66 -13.18
C HIS A 214 0.64 -4.10 -13.30
N THR A 215 1.58 -3.38 -12.68
CA THR A 215 2.99 -3.79 -12.66
C THR A 215 3.24 -4.97 -11.71
N LEU A 216 2.64 -4.93 -10.51
CA LEU A 216 2.91 -5.92 -9.48
C LEU A 216 1.96 -7.11 -9.56
N THR A 217 0.72 -6.94 -10.03
CA THR A 217 -0.28 -8.01 -10.15
C THR A 217 -0.50 -8.81 -8.84
N PRO A 218 -0.72 -8.17 -7.68
CA PRO A 218 -0.79 -8.87 -6.39
C PRO A 218 -2.02 -9.77 -6.26
N GLY A 219 -1.99 -10.79 -5.41
CA GLY A 219 -3.17 -11.63 -5.15
C GLY A 219 -4.34 -10.84 -4.52
N TYR A 220 -4.03 -9.94 -3.60
CA TYR A 220 -4.97 -9.08 -2.89
C TYR A 220 -4.55 -7.62 -2.91
N TRP A 221 -5.54 -6.73 -3.00
CA TRP A 221 -5.34 -5.30 -2.81
C TRP A 221 -6.34 -4.78 -1.78
N PHE A 222 -5.84 -4.23 -0.67
CA PHE A 222 -6.66 -3.69 0.40
C PHE A 222 -6.57 -2.17 0.47
N ALA A 223 -7.73 -1.50 0.48
CA ALA A 223 -7.81 -0.05 0.49
C ALA A 223 -8.89 0.54 1.43
N ALA A 224 -8.88 1.87 1.59
CA ALA A 224 -9.80 2.60 2.45
C ALA A 224 -10.21 3.95 1.85
N HIS A 225 -10.11 5.05 2.62
CA HIS A 225 -10.33 6.47 2.25
C HIS A 225 -11.77 6.86 1.84
N MET A 226 -12.33 6.14 0.89
CA MET A 226 -13.61 6.44 0.24
C MET A 226 -14.83 6.23 1.16
N HIS A 227 -14.64 5.61 2.33
CA HIS A 227 -15.70 5.27 3.28
C HIS A 227 -16.87 4.55 2.58
N ALA A 228 -16.51 3.54 1.79
CA ALA A 228 -17.42 2.69 1.05
C ALA A 228 -16.84 1.28 1.00
N ALA A 229 -17.56 0.33 1.61
CA ALA A 229 -17.28 -1.08 1.40
C ALA A 229 -17.49 -1.44 -0.08
N PHE A 230 -16.45 -1.92 -0.74
CA PHE A 230 -16.45 -2.21 -2.18
C PHE A 230 -15.54 -3.40 -2.47
N ARG A 231 -15.93 -4.17 -3.48
CA ARG A 231 -15.15 -5.31 -3.97
C ARG A 231 -15.05 -5.22 -5.48
N ALA A 232 -13.90 -5.62 -5.98
CA ALA A 232 -13.63 -5.72 -7.40
C ALA A 232 -12.65 -6.86 -7.66
N THR A 233 -12.66 -7.38 -8.89
CA THR A 233 -11.69 -8.39 -9.34
C THR A 233 -11.04 -7.88 -10.61
N VAL A 234 -9.72 -7.75 -10.58
CA VAL A 234 -8.92 -7.33 -11.73
C VAL A 234 -8.24 -8.55 -12.31
N HIS A 235 -8.58 -8.94 -13.53
CA HIS A 235 -7.91 -10.03 -14.23
C HIS A 235 -6.64 -9.53 -14.92
N HIS A 236 -5.52 -10.21 -14.68
CA HIS A 236 -4.23 -9.92 -15.28
C HIS A 236 -3.94 -10.96 -16.37
N GLY A 237 -3.77 -10.51 -17.61
CA GLY A 237 -3.51 -11.38 -18.77
C GLY A 237 -4.27 -10.92 -20.01
N PRO A 238 -4.06 -11.58 -21.17
CA PRO A 238 -4.87 -11.32 -22.34
C PRO A 238 -6.34 -11.62 -22.01
N ALA A 239 -7.23 -10.69 -22.37
CA ALA A 239 -8.66 -10.85 -22.15
C ALA A 239 -9.11 -12.23 -22.65
N PRO A 240 -10.01 -12.93 -21.93
CA PRO A 240 -10.62 -14.14 -22.48
C PRO A 240 -11.22 -13.76 -23.84
N THR A 241 -10.77 -14.43 -24.90
CA THR A 241 -11.39 -14.30 -26.22
C THR A 241 -12.88 -14.56 -26.02
N PRO A 242 -13.78 -13.62 -26.33
CA PRO A 242 -15.19 -13.92 -26.27
C PRO A 242 -15.42 -15.14 -27.16
N ALA A 243 -16.03 -16.18 -26.58
CA ALA A 243 -16.54 -17.27 -27.40
C ALA A 243 -17.42 -16.63 -28.48
N PRO A 244 -17.35 -17.08 -29.75
CA PRO A 244 -18.17 -16.49 -30.79
C PRO A 244 -19.64 -16.66 -30.39
N GLU A 245 -20.26 -15.58 -29.94
CA GLU A 245 -21.71 -15.51 -29.85
C GLU A 245 -22.21 -15.67 -31.28
N GLU A 246 -22.97 -16.74 -31.52
CA GLU A 246 -23.77 -16.87 -32.72
C GLU A 246 -24.67 -15.64 -32.80
N LEU A 247 -24.29 -14.68 -33.64
CA LEU A 247 -25.14 -13.60 -34.12
C LEU A 247 -26.33 -14.25 -34.87
N LYS A 248 -27.38 -14.61 -34.13
CA LYS A 248 -28.71 -14.77 -34.70
C LYS A 248 -29.22 -13.37 -35.02
N ASN A 249 -28.92 -12.95 -36.25
CA ASN A 249 -29.40 -11.73 -36.88
C ASN A 249 -30.95 -11.78 -36.90
N PRO A 250 -31.68 -10.87 -36.21
CA PRO A 250 -33.15 -10.91 -36.19
C PRO A 250 -33.80 -10.26 -37.43
N ASP A 251 -33.02 -9.67 -38.34
CA ASP A 251 -33.54 -8.92 -39.48
C ASP A 251 -33.32 -9.67 -40.81
N GLU A 252 -33.79 -10.91 -40.88
CA GLU A 252 -34.18 -11.51 -42.17
C GLU A 252 -35.54 -10.91 -42.57
N ILE A 253 -35.51 -9.80 -43.30
CA ILE A 253 -36.68 -9.28 -44.01
C ILE A 253 -36.41 -9.39 -45.51
N THR A 254 -37.35 -10.07 -46.16
CA THR A 254 -37.42 -10.39 -47.58
C THR A 254 -37.55 -9.11 -48.40
N ILE A 255 -36.79 -9.04 -49.50
CA ILE A 255 -36.83 -7.97 -50.50
C ILE A 255 -38.20 -8.01 -51.21
N ASP A 256 -38.83 -6.84 -51.38
CA ASP A 256 -39.79 -6.59 -52.45
C ASP A 256 -39.31 -5.37 -53.24
N ASP A 257 -39.28 -5.54 -54.57
CA ASP A 257 -38.81 -4.60 -55.60
C ASP A 257 -39.78 -3.42 -55.78
N ASP A 258 -39.25 -2.18 -55.94
CA ASP A 258 -39.70 -1.18 -56.94
C ASP A 258 -38.92 0.17 -56.85
N GLU A 259 -38.12 0.41 -57.90
CA GLU A 259 -37.85 1.67 -58.65
C GLU A 259 -37.26 3.00 -58.07
N PHE A 260 -36.09 3.37 -58.65
CA PHE A 260 -35.49 4.70 -59.01
C PHE A 260 -35.17 5.74 -57.91
N ASP A 261 -34.06 6.52 -57.89
CA ASP A 261 -33.16 7.07 -58.92
C ASP A 261 -31.85 7.57 -58.25
N ASP A 262 -30.73 7.68 -58.99
CA ASP A 262 -29.42 8.21 -58.52
C ASP A 262 -28.97 9.31 -59.52
N PRO A 263 -28.31 10.43 -59.12
CA PRO A 263 -26.84 10.43 -59.19
C PRO A 263 -26.06 11.36 -58.21
N ALA A 264 -24.77 11.02 -58.06
CA ALA A 264 -23.64 11.63 -57.31
C ALA A 264 -23.10 12.99 -57.89
N PRO A 265 -21.92 13.57 -57.51
CA PRO A 265 -20.94 13.28 -56.43
C PRO A 265 -20.38 14.54 -55.64
N ALA A 266 -19.37 14.28 -54.78
CA ALA A 266 -18.70 15.10 -53.75
C ALA A 266 -17.98 16.41 -54.16
N PRO A 267 -17.38 17.14 -53.18
CA PRO A 267 -15.91 17.00 -53.00
C PRO A 267 -15.39 16.92 -51.54
N GLU A 268 -14.17 16.39 -51.44
CA GLU A 268 -13.35 16.08 -50.25
C GLU A 268 -12.94 17.27 -49.37
N PRO A 269 -12.44 16.99 -48.15
CA PRO A 269 -11.04 17.38 -47.90
C PRO A 269 -10.20 16.30 -47.20
N THR A 270 -9.09 15.95 -47.87
CA THR A 270 -7.74 15.67 -47.35
C THR A 270 -7.59 14.82 -46.09
N ALA A 271 -7.26 13.54 -46.31
CA ALA A 271 -6.71 12.61 -45.33
C ALA A 271 -5.28 13.01 -44.89
N ALA A 272 -5.06 13.05 -43.58
CA ALA A 272 -3.72 13.04 -42.98
C ALA A 272 -3.17 11.60 -42.99
N PRO A 273 -1.84 11.39 -43.18
CA PRO A 273 -1.27 10.06 -43.36
C PRO A 273 -1.29 9.26 -42.05
N ALA A 274 -1.79 8.03 -42.15
CA ALA A 274 -1.65 7.01 -41.12
C ALA A 274 -0.17 6.69 -40.86
N PRO A 275 0.26 6.49 -39.60
CA PRO A 275 1.59 5.99 -39.34
C PRO A 275 1.66 4.51 -39.76
N THR A 276 2.52 4.27 -40.75
CA THR A 276 3.00 2.97 -41.19
C THR A 276 3.48 2.12 -40.00
N SER A 277 3.03 0.87 -39.98
CA SER A 277 3.46 -0.18 -39.09
C SER A 277 4.97 -0.43 -39.19
N SER A 278 5.73 0.02 -38.18
CA SER A 278 7.02 -0.57 -37.87
C SER A 278 6.80 -1.62 -36.78
N SER A 279 6.86 -2.90 -37.16
CA SER A 279 6.91 -4.01 -36.22
C SER A 279 8.26 -4.00 -35.51
N GLU A 280 8.37 -3.21 -34.44
CA GLU A 280 9.37 -3.47 -33.42
C GLU A 280 8.84 -4.59 -32.53
N ALA A 281 9.64 -5.65 -32.43
CA ALA A 281 9.32 -6.85 -31.66
C ALA A 281 8.94 -6.46 -30.23
N ALA A 282 7.65 -6.62 -29.90
CA ALA A 282 7.18 -6.56 -28.53
C ALA A 282 7.89 -7.68 -27.75
N ALA A 283 8.91 -7.29 -26.97
CA ALA A 283 9.45 -8.14 -25.92
C ALA A 283 8.26 -8.58 -25.07
N SER A 284 7.99 -9.89 -25.01
CA SER A 284 6.84 -10.40 -24.28
C SER A 284 6.94 -9.95 -22.83
N ALA A 285 5.96 -9.16 -22.38
CA ALA A 285 5.85 -8.80 -20.97
C ALA A 285 5.85 -10.10 -20.14
N PRO A 286 6.56 -10.14 -18.99
CA PRO A 286 6.54 -11.31 -18.12
C PRO A 286 5.10 -11.64 -17.73
N ALA A 287 4.78 -12.93 -17.68
CA ALA A 287 3.46 -13.39 -17.27
C ALA A 287 3.11 -12.86 -15.87
N PRO A 288 1.84 -12.50 -15.62
CA PRO A 288 1.42 -11.98 -14.32
C PRO A 288 1.63 -13.02 -13.24
N ALA A 289 2.09 -12.60 -12.06
CA ALA A 289 2.37 -13.52 -10.96
C ALA A 289 1.08 -14.12 -10.38
N HIS A 290 0.03 -13.31 -10.30
CA HIS A 290 -1.32 -13.75 -9.99
C HIS A 290 -2.24 -13.47 -11.19
N PRO A 291 -3.09 -14.41 -11.60
CA PRO A 291 -4.01 -14.21 -12.73
C PRO A 291 -5.13 -13.21 -12.43
N GLU A 292 -5.39 -12.94 -11.15
CA GLU A 292 -6.35 -11.94 -10.70
C GLU A 292 -5.85 -11.26 -9.42
N THR A 293 -6.22 -9.99 -9.25
CA THR A 293 -6.18 -9.29 -7.96
C THR A 293 -7.57 -9.17 -7.39
N ARG A 294 -7.75 -9.60 -6.15
CA ARG A 294 -8.98 -9.39 -5.37
C ARG A 294 -8.88 -8.08 -4.61
N PHE A 295 -9.64 -7.09 -5.05
CA PHE A 295 -9.71 -5.78 -4.39
C PHE A 295 -10.77 -5.78 -3.30
N LEU A 296 -10.41 -5.29 -2.11
CA LEU A 296 -11.32 -5.05 -1.00
C LEU A 296 -11.05 -3.65 -0.43
N ALA A 297 -12.07 -2.80 -0.46
CA ALA A 297 -12.09 -1.57 0.31
C ALA A 297 -13.17 -1.64 1.38
N LEU A 298 -12.88 -1.08 2.55
CA LEU A 298 -13.79 -1.08 3.70
C LEU A 298 -14.11 0.33 4.18
N ASP A 299 -15.21 0.44 4.92
CA ASP A 299 -15.67 1.70 5.50
C ASP A 299 -14.85 2.05 6.77
N LYS A 300 -15.15 3.20 7.38
CA LYS A 300 -14.56 3.55 8.68
C LYS A 300 -15.31 2.92 9.85
N CYS A 301 -14.63 2.76 10.99
CA CYS A 301 -15.20 2.21 12.23
C CYS A 301 -16.36 3.07 12.75
N LEU A 302 -17.58 2.73 12.33
CA LEU A 302 -18.81 3.37 12.76
C LEU A 302 -19.93 2.34 12.84
N PRO A 303 -20.93 2.56 13.71
CA PRO A 303 -22.07 1.66 13.84
C PRO A 303 -22.75 1.37 12.50
N LYS A 304 -23.09 0.10 12.28
CA LYS A 304 -23.80 -0.41 11.08
C LYS A 304 -23.02 -0.26 9.76
N ARG A 305 -21.72 0.04 9.81
CA ARG A 305 -20.86 0.04 8.62
C ARG A 305 -20.05 -1.23 8.53
N LYS A 306 -19.66 -1.61 7.31
CA LYS A 306 -18.75 -2.73 7.08
C LYS A 306 -17.31 -2.18 7.05
N PHE A 307 -16.70 -2.12 8.23
CA PHE A 307 -15.39 -1.51 8.45
C PHE A 307 -14.27 -2.52 8.68
N LEU A 308 -14.63 -3.74 9.11
CA LEU A 308 -13.73 -4.86 9.38
C LEU A 308 -14.19 -6.09 8.59
N GLU A 309 -13.24 -6.87 8.08
CA GLU A 309 -13.49 -8.18 7.47
C GLU A 309 -12.35 -9.14 7.81
N ILE A 310 -12.67 -10.36 8.23
CA ILE A 310 -11.68 -11.41 8.50
C ILE A 310 -11.62 -12.35 7.28
N LEU A 311 -10.39 -12.60 6.83
CA LEU A 311 -10.07 -13.44 5.67
C LEU A 311 -9.11 -14.55 6.07
N ASP A 312 -9.29 -15.74 5.51
CA ASP A 312 -8.30 -16.81 5.55
C ASP A 312 -7.44 -16.75 4.27
N ILE A 313 -6.16 -16.43 4.42
CA ILE A 313 -5.17 -16.35 3.32
C ILE A 313 -4.10 -17.42 3.53
N SER A 314 -3.81 -18.20 2.48
CA SER A 314 -2.80 -19.26 2.50
C SER A 314 -1.40 -18.67 2.67
N ALA A 315 -0.75 -18.97 3.79
CA ALA A 315 0.61 -18.51 4.09
C ALA A 315 1.64 -19.62 3.76
N PRO A 316 2.85 -19.27 3.28
CA PRO A 316 3.91 -20.25 3.04
C PRO A 316 4.42 -20.94 4.31
N GLU A 317 4.52 -20.23 5.43
CA GLU A 317 4.90 -20.81 6.71
C GLU A 317 3.63 -21.15 7.52
N GLU A 318 3.60 -22.35 8.12
CA GLU A 318 2.47 -22.77 8.94
C GLU A 318 2.38 -21.96 10.23
N SER A 319 1.14 -21.59 10.58
CA SER A 319 0.84 -20.92 11.83
C SER A 319 0.95 -21.89 12.99
N ILE A 320 1.77 -21.56 13.99
CA ILE A 320 1.90 -22.37 15.21
C ILE A 320 0.88 -21.85 16.26
N PRO A 321 0.00 -22.70 16.81
CA PRO A 321 -0.96 -22.29 17.82
C PRO A 321 -0.30 -21.59 19.01
N ASP A 322 -0.93 -20.50 19.46
CA ASP A 322 -0.51 -19.67 20.61
C ASP A 322 0.90 -19.05 20.51
N GLN A 323 1.47 -19.00 19.30
CA GLN A 323 2.69 -18.23 19.01
C GLN A 323 2.37 -17.03 18.12
N GLN A 324 3.11 -15.94 18.30
CA GLN A 324 3.04 -14.82 17.36
C GLN A 324 3.57 -15.25 15.99
N PRO A 325 3.00 -14.73 14.89
CA PRO A 325 3.48 -15.03 13.56
C PRO A 325 4.94 -14.56 13.38
N SER A 326 5.68 -15.29 12.55
CA SER A 326 7.02 -14.87 12.13
C SER A 326 6.90 -13.52 11.42
N PHE A 327 7.75 -12.56 11.79
CA PHE A 327 7.70 -11.21 11.23
C PHE A 327 9.09 -10.69 10.90
N THR A 328 9.38 -10.58 9.60
CA THR A 328 10.71 -10.26 9.07
C THR A 328 10.62 -9.17 8.01
N PHE A 329 11.76 -8.52 7.73
CA PHE A 329 11.86 -7.65 6.56
C PHE A 329 11.84 -8.49 5.27
N ASP A 330 11.43 -7.87 4.16
CA ASP A 330 11.63 -8.47 2.83
C ASP A 330 13.02 -8.10 2.27
N ALA A 331 13.81 -9.10 1.90
CA ALA A 331 15.19 -8.90 1.44
C ALA A 331 15.29 -8.06 0.15
N GLU A 332 14.36 -8.25 -0.80
CA GLU A 332 14.30 -7.50 -2.05
C GLU A 332 13.97 -6.03 -1.77
N TRP A 333 13.06 -5.78 -0.83
CA TRP A 333 12.77 -4.42 -0.38
C TRP A 333 13.96 -3.74 0.29
N LEU A 334 14.73 -4.45 1.12
CA LEU A 334 15.96 -3.91 1.72
C LEU A 334 16.99 -3.55 0.64
N ALA A 335 17.16 -4.41 -0.37
CA ALA A 335 18.05 -4.17 -1.51
C ALA A 335 17.62 -2.94 -2.33
N ILE A 336 16.34 -2.84 -2.67
CA ILE A 336 15.75 -1.66 -3.34
C ILE A 336 15.96 -0.40 -2.49
N THR A 337 15.77 -0.49 -1.18
CA THR A 337 15.96 0.64 -0.26
C THR A 337 17.40 1.14 -0.26
N ARG A 338 18.38 0.23 -0.22
CA ARG A 338 19.80 0.58 -0.34
C ARG A 338 20.13 1.21 -1.69
N ALA A 339 19.68 0.60 -2.79
CA ALA A 339 19.91 1.10 -4.14
C ALA A 339 19.33 2.51 -4.36
N PHE A 340 18.20 2.81 -3.72
CA PHE A 340 17.52 4.10 -3.83
C PHE A 340 17.95 5.16 -2.79
N ALA A 341 18.75 4.82 -1.79
CA ALA A 341 19.16 5.74 -0.74
C ALA A 341 19.81 7.05 -1.27
N PRO A 342 20.65 7.04 -2.32
CA PRO A 342 21.20 8.26 -2.90
C PRO A 342 20.14 9.21 -3.52
N TYR A 343 18.95 8.71 -3.81
CA TYR A 343 17.87 9.43 -4.51
C TYR A 343 16.78 9.96 -3.58
N PHE A 344 16.78 9.58 -2.31
CA PHE A 344 15.85 10.13 -1.32
C PHE A 344 16.13 11.63 -1.10
N SER A 345 15.14 12.50 -1.30
CA SER A 345 15.30 13.95 -1.17
C SER A 345 14.48 14.50 -0.01
N THR A 346 15.14 15.22 0.90
CA THR A 346 14.50 16.06 1.92
C THR A 346 14.32 17.52 1.46
N ALA A 347 14.59 17.80 0.19
CA ALA A 347 14.36 19.11 -0.43
C ALA A 347 13.15 19.04 -1.36
N LYS A 348 12.55 20.19 -1.70
CA LYS A 348 11.37 20.23 -2.58
C LYS A 348 11.70 19.70 -3.97
N HIS A 349 12.91 20.00 -4.45
CA HIS A 349 13.42 19.45 -5.69
C HIS A 349 13.78 17.96 -5.53
N GLN A 350 13.13 17.11 -6.31
CA GLN A 350 13.49 15.71 -6.44
C GLN A 350 14.52 15.58 -7.56
N ARG A 351 15.66 14.96 -7.25
CA ARG A 351 16.67 14.66 -8.27
C ARG A 351 16.15 13.61 -9.24
N ALA A 352 16.66 13.65 -10.47
CA ALA A 352 16.33 12.67 -11.50
C ALA A 352 16.62 11.24 -11.03
N PHE A 353 15.70 10.33 -11.36
CA PHE A 353 15.84 8.91 -11.06
C PHE A 353 16.67 8.20 -12.15
N PRO A 354 17.36 7.11 -11.80
CA PRO A 354 18.08 6.31 -12.79
C PRO A 354 17.08 5.63 -13.74
N LEU A 355 17.56 5.28 -14.94
CA LEU A 355 16.83 4.41 -15.85
C LEU A 355 16.68 3.01 -15.24
N GLU A 356 15.67 2.27 -15.70
CA GLU A 356 15.27 1.01 -15.09
C GLU A 356 16.35 -0.08 -15.18
N ALA A 357 16.95 -0.30 -16.36
CA ALA A 357 17.99 -1.33 -16.52
C ALA A 357 19.21 -1.10 -15.60
N PRO A 358 19.83 0.11 -15.58
CA PRO A 358 20.93 0.39 -14.64
C PRO A 358 20.56 0.22 -13.17
N ILE A 359 19.35 0.63 -12.74
CA ILE A 359 18.98 0.49 -11.32
C ILE A 359 18.72 -0.97 -10.94
N ARG A 360 18.22 -1.80 -11.86
CA ARG A 360 18.07 -3.24 -11.63
C ARG A 360 19.42 -3.94 -11.40
N GLU A 361 20.47 -3.53 -12.10
CA GLU A 361 21.83 -4.04 -11.85
C GLU A 361 22.33 -3.65 -10.45
N VAL A 362 22.09 -2.40 -10.02
CA VAL A 362 22.44 -1.97 -8.66
C VAL A 362 21.64 -2.78 -7.63
N ILE A 363 20.34 -2.96 -7.82
CA ILE A 363 19.48 -3.76 -6.93
C ILE A 363 19.99 -5.19 -6.82
N ALA A 364 20.41 -5.81 -7.94
CA ALA A 364 20.97 -7.16 -7.91
C ALA A 364 22.25 -7.24 -7.04
N ARG A 365 23.14 -6.25 -7.12
CA ARG A 365 24.32 -6.19 -6.23
C ARG A 365 23.94 -5.95 -4.77
N GLU A 366 22.97 -5.07 -4.51
CA GLU A 366 22.50 -4.81 -3.14
C GLU A 366 21.75 -6.03 -2.56
N MET A 367 21.11 -6.84 -3.40
CA MET A 367 20.47 -8.08 -3.00
C MET A 367 21.49 -9.11 -2.53
N GLU A 368 22.61 -9.24 -3.24
CA GLU A 368 23.73 -10.09 -2.80
C GLU A 368 24.35 -9.58 -1.49
N TRP A 369 24.46 -8.26 -1.35
CA TRP A 369 24.89 -7.65 -0.09
C TRP A 369 23.93 -8.00 1.05
N VAL A 370 22.61 -7.91 0.85
CA VAL A 370 21.60 -8.25 1.86
C VAL A 370 21.69 -9.73 2.25
N LYS A 371 21.83 -10.63 1.27
CA LYS A 371 22.03 -12.07 1.51
C LYS A 371 23.23 -12.31 2.42
N THR A 372 24.38 -11.73 2.07
CA THR A 372 25.65 -11.94 2.78
C THR A 372 25.66 -11.34 4.18
N ASN A 373 25.08 -10.13 4.36
CA ASN A 373 25.22 -9.37 5.61
C ASN A 373 24.05 -9.55 6.58
N LEU A 374 22.85 -9.85 6.06
CA LEU A 374 21.60 -9.92 6.85
C LEU A 374 20.92 -11.30 6.83
N GLY A 375 21.31 -12.18 5.90
CA GLY A 375 20.79 -13.54 5.82
C GLY A 375 21.12 -14.38 7.06
N THR A 376 20.24 -15.33 7.38
CA THR A 376 20.49 -16.33 8.44
C THR A 376 21.26 -17.54 7.88
N ALA A 377 22.11 -18.18 8.71
CA ALA A 377 23.00 -19.27 8.29
C ALA A 377 22.29 -20.51 7.72
N THR A 378 21.00 -20.70 7.99
CA THR A 378 20.18 -21.77 7.40
C THR A 378 19.90 -21.60 5.91
N SER A 379 20.33 -20.49 5.29
CA SER A 379 20.28 -20.26 3.85
C SER A 379 21.45 -20.93 3.08
N ALA A 380 22.37 -21.59 3.79
CA ALA A 380 23.66 -22.06 3.24
C ALA A 380 23.87 -23.58 3.29
N GLU A 381 22.83 -24.39 3.50
CA GLU A 381 22.92 -25.85 3.35
C GLU A 381 22.60 -26.23 1.89
N PRO A 382 23.56 -26.68 1.08
CA PRO A 382 23.26 -27.25 -0.22
C PRO A 382 22.55 -28.57 0.01
N SER A 383 21.29 -28.67 -0.39
CA SER A 383 20.57 -29.93 -0.44
C SER A 383 21.30 -30.89 -1.39
N THR A 384 22.15 -31.76 -0.85
CA THR A 384 22.70 -32.91 -1.57
C THR A 384 21.63 -33.97 -1.72
N GLN A 385 20.64 -33.73 -2.57
CA GLN A 385 19.87 -34.78 -3.23
C GLN A 385 19.70 -34.41 -4.70
N LEU A 386 20.46 -35.12 -5.52
CA LEU A 386 20.50 -35.05 -6.95
C LEU A 386 19.25 -35.74 -7.50
N ASP A 387 18.11 -35.04 -7.55
CA ASP A 387 16.99 -35.47 -8.39
C ASP A 387 17.02 -34.67 -9.70
N SER A 388 17.70 -35.25 -10.67
CA SER A 388 17.73 -34.78 -12.05
C SER A 388 16.37 -35.03 -12.68
N THR A 389 15.44 -34.06 -12.58
CA THR A 389 14.37 -33.75 -13.56
C THR A 389 13.45 -32.68 -12.97
N ALA A 390 13.85 -31.41 -13.03
CA ALA A 390 12.91 -30.30 -12.85
C ALA A 390 13.34 -29.09 -13.67
N SER A 391 12.42 -28.68 -14.54
CA SER A 391 12.41 -27.47 -15.34
C SER A 391 12.82 -26.23 -14.53
N SER A 392 13.64 -25.37 -15.14
CA SER A 392 14.05 -24.07 -14.64
C SER A 392 12.84 -23.20 -14.30
N SER A 393 12.43 -23.17 -13.04
CA SER A 393 11.55 -22.13 -12.51
C SER A 393 12.42 -21.07 -11.82
N ASN A 394 12.50 -19.88 -12.42
CA ASN A 394 13.17 -18.69 -11.88
C ASN A 394 12.37 -18.10 -10.72
N SER A 395 12.13 -18.86 -9.65
CA SER A 395 11.63 -18.27 -8.40
C SER A 395 12.83 -17.66 -7.67
N PRO A 396 12.80 -16.36 -7.33
CA PRO A 396 13.89 -15.75 -6.58
C PRO A 396 14.06 -16.50 -5.25
N GLU A 397 15.27 -17.04 -5.05
CA GLU A 397 15.66 -17.78 -3.85
C GLU A 397 15.24 -17.02 -2.57
N TYR A 398 14.44 -17.67 -1.73
CA TYR A 398 13.92 -17.08 -0.50
C TYR A 398 15.04 -16.86 0.52
N VAL A 399 15.34 -15.59 0.81
CA VAL A 399 16.35 -15.21 1.79
C VAL A 399 15.69 -15.07 3.16
N LYS A 400 15.95 -16.01 4.07
CA LYS A 400 15.44 -15.94 5.43
C LYS A 400 16.24 -14.94 6.25
N LEU A 401 15.57 -13.86 6.66
CA LEU A 401 16.13 -12.80 7.50
C LEU A 401 15.77 -13.01 8.97
N LYS A 402 16.49 -12.33 9.86
CA LYS A 402 16.16 -12.29 11.29
C LYS A 402 14.82 -11.57 11.53
N PRO A 403 14.13 -11.87 12.65
CA PRO A 403 12.92 -11.14 13.04
C PRO A 403 13.16 -9.64 13.12
N ILE A 404 12.17 -8.83 12.73
CA ILE A 404 12.24 -7.35 12.80
C ILE A 404 12.59 -6.89 14.22
N SER A 405 12.05 -7.56 15.24
CA SER A 405 12.33 -7.26 16.65
C SER A 405 13.80 -7.42 17.05
N SER A 406 14.61 -8.17 16.30
CA SER A 406 16.07 -8.25 16.56
C SER A 406 16.82 -6.98 16.16
N ILE A 407 16.21 -6.11 15.35
CA ILE A 407 16.81 -4.89 14.81
C ILE A 407 16.07 -3.65 15.33
N LEU A 408 14.74 -3.66 15.24
CA LEU A 408 13.88 -2.55 15.65
C LEU A 408 13.23 -2.86 17.00
N GLN A 409 13.50 -1.99 17.97
CA GLN A 409 12.93 -2.05 19.32
C GLN A 409 12.07 -0.80 19.56
N PHE A 410 10.84 -1.00 20.03
CA PHE A 410 9.97 0.11 20.38
C PHE A 410 10.58 0.95 21.52
N ALA A 411 10.46 2.26 21.41
CA ALA A 411 10.83 3.20 22.46
C ALA A 411 9.86 4.39 22.47
N VAL A 412 9.54 4.87 23.66
CA VAL A 412 8.79 6.12 23.85
C VAL A 412 9.76 7.28 23.57
N THR A 413 9.55 8.00 22.46
CA THR A 413 10.43 9.09 21.98
C THR A 413 9.91 10.50 22.26
N ALA A 414 8.59 10.65 22.39
CA ALA A 414 7.88 11.90 22.68
C ALA A 414 7.08 11.82 23.99
N PRO A 415 6.74 12.96 24.61
CA PRO A 415 5.87 13.03 25.78
C PRO A 415 4.53 12.31 25.55
N VAL A 416 4.04 11.63 26.58
CA VAL A 416 2.74 10.95 26.58
C VAL A 416 1.66 11.95 26.95
N HIS A 417 0.48 11.83 26.34
CA HIS A 417 -0.71 12.55 26.74
C HIS A 417 -1.03 12.37 28.24
N VAL A 418 -1.36 13.47 28.92
CA VAL A 418 -1.87 13.44 30.30
C VAL A 418 -3.37 13.74 30.28
N PRO A 419 -4.22 12.79 30.74
CA PRO A 419 -5.66 13.02 30.81
C PRO A 419 -6.04 14.27 31.61
N GLY A 420 -6.95 15.08 31.09
CA GLY A 420 -7.42 16.32 31.72
C GLY A 420 -6.73 17.60 31.20
N GLU A 421 -5.63 17.47 30.46
CA GLU A 421 -4.96 18.62 29.83
C GLU A 421 -5.71 19.20 28.62
N GLU A 422 -6.76 18.54 28.13
CA GLU A 422 -7.50 18.98 26.94
C GLU A 422 -8.17 20.34 27.14
N LYS A 423 -8.45 20.70 28.40
CA LYS A 423 -9.03 22.00 28.80
C LYS A 423 -8.00 23.13 28.86
N GLY A 424 -6.70 22.81 28.79
CA GLY A 424 -5.62 23.79 28.77
C GLY A 424 -5.48 24.48 27.41
N PRO A 425 -4.64 25.54 27.32
CA PRO A 425 -4.36 26.20 26.05
C PRO A 425 -3.83 25.21 25.01
N LYS A 426 -4.07 25.53 23.74
CA LYS A 426 -3.59 24.76 22.59
C LYS A 426 -2.06 24.77 22.57
N PRO A 427 -1.38 23.61 22.62
CA PRO A 427 0.08 23.59 22.57
C PRO A 427 0.58 23.96 21.16
N PRO A 428 1.85 24.37 21.01
CA PRO A 428 2.47 24.47 19.70
C PRO A 428 2.66 23.08 19.07
N GLN A 429 2.87 23.03 17.75
CA GLN A 429 3.34 21.81 17.09
C GLN A 429 4.73 21.43 17.63
N PRO A 430 4.97 20.14 17.94
CA PRO A 430 6.26 19.70 18.42
C PRO A 430 7.27 19.68 17.26
N GLY A 431 8.57 19.81 17.60
CA GLY A 431 9.64 19.44 16.68
C GLY A 431 9.66 17.93 16.42
N LEU A 432 10.51 17.48 15.51
CA LEU A 432 10.75 16.05 15.30
C LEU A 432 11.56 15.48 16.45
N PHE A 433 11.13 14.33 16.97
CA PHE A 433 11.90 13.58 17.97
C PHE A 433 12.82 12.56 17.27
N PRO A 434 14.10 12.47 17.64
CA PRO A 434 14.96 11.39 17.16
C PRO A 434 14.37 10.03 17.52
N ASN A 435 14.28 9.12 16.54
CA ASN A 435 13.78 7.77 16.73
C ASN A 435 14.91 6.74 16.61
N PRO A 436 15.18 5.94 17.68
CA PRO A 436 16.24 4.94 17.66
C PRO A 436 15.99 3.82 16.65
N GLN A 437 14.73 3.53 16.30
CA GLN A 437 14.39 2.52 15.30
C GLN A 437 14.87 2.94 13.91
N THR A 438 14.63 4.19 13.53
CA THR A 438 15.10 4.74 12.25
C THR A 438 16.62 4.74 12.16
N ARG A 439 17.30 5.09 13.26
CA ARG A 439 18.76 4.99 13.34
C ARG A 439 19.24 3.54 13.19
N ALA A 440 18.60 2.59 13.87
CA ALA A 440 18.93 1.17 13.79
C ALA A 440 18.70 0.61 12.38
N PHE A 441 17.61 1.01 11.71
CA PHE A 441 17.33 0.64 10.33
C PHE A 441 18.40 1.17 9.37
N CYS A 442 18.73 2.46 9.46
CA CYS A 442 19.76 3.08 8.62
C CYS A 442 21.14 2.46 8.88
N ALA A 443 21.49 2.16 10.14
CA ALA A 443 22.73 1.49 10.51
C ALA A 443 22.80 0.05 9.97
N MET A 444 21.71 -0.72 10.10
CA MET A 444 21.61 -2.08 9.54
C MET A 444 21.86 -2.06 8.03
N LEU A 445 21.28 -1.09 7.32
CA LEU A 445 21.44 -0.95 5.88
C LEU A 445 22.66 -0.11 5.47
N GLN A 446 23.51 0.35 6.39
CA GLN A 446 24.65 1.22 6.09
C GLN A 446 24.30 2.40 5.16
N ILE A 447 23.11 3.00 5.34
CA ILE A 447 22.65 4.17 4.59
C ILE A 447 22.66 5.41 5.50
N GLN A 448 22.73 6.60 4.89
CA GLN A 448 22.65 7.85 5.62
C GLN A 448 21.26 8.00 6.28
N ASP A 449 21.24 8.30 7.58
CA ASP A 449 20.04 8.74 8.28
C ASP A 449 19.72 10.18 7.87
N ARG A 450 18.64 10.35 7.10
CA ARG A 450 18.14 11.65 6.61
C ARG A 450 16.83 12.05 7.29
N ILE A 451 16.37 11.26 8.25
CA ILE A 451 15.06 11.42 8.88
C ILE A 451 15.23 12.02 10.27
N ASN A 452 16.14 11.45 11.07
CA ASN A 452 16.44 11.99 12.37
C ASN A 452 17.05 13.40 12.22
N PRO A 453 16.65 14.35 13.08
CA PRO A 453 17.29 15.66 13.09
C PRO A 453 18.78 15.51 13.41
N SER A 454 19.61 16.28 12.70
CA SER A 454 21.07 16.28 12.83
C SER A 454 21.56 16.79 14.17
#